data_AF-A0A3D0JG94-F1
#
_entry.id   AF-A0A3D0JG94-F1
#
_cell.length_a   1.000
_cell.length_b   1.000
_cell.length_c   1.000
_cell.angle_alpha   90.00
_cell.angle_beta   90.00
_cell.angle_gamma   90.00
#
_symmetry.space_group_name_H-M   'P 1'
#
loop_
_entity.id
_entity.type
_entity.pdbx_description
1 polymer ?
#
loop_
_entity_poly.entity_id
_entity_poly.type
_entity_poly.pdbx_seq_one_letter_code
_entity_poly.pdbx_strand_id
1 'polypeptide(L)'
;FKDVDLMLFDKVIAFDNLKQKIIFIANVRTDNLEVNYKKAANELLNMKNLIMTGEKAEIQPLRLKEEFKPLFSKDEFCEMVEKAKHYIYEGDIFQVVLSNRMEAKYEGSMFDAYRVLRTLNPSPYMFYFSSNDIEMAGASPETLVKLNGTKLFTYPLAGTRKRGKDDAEDEKIIEGLLADEKECAEHNMLV
;
A
#
# COMPACT_ATOMS: atom_id res chain seq x y z
N PHE A 1 12.61 -1.04 -14.20
CA PHE A 1 11.46 -1.75 -13.62
C PHE A 1 10.65 -2.34 -14.75
N LYS A 2 10.02 -3.51 -14.55
CA LYS A 2 9.02 -4.00 -15.51
C LYS A 2 7.78 -3.11 -15.39
N ASP A 3 7.08 -2.87 -16.49
CA ASP A 3 5.85 -2.05 -16.46
C ASP A 3 4.75 -2.72 -15.63
N VAL A 4 4.69 -4.06 -15.65
CA VAL A 4 3.80 -4.88 -14.83
C VAL A 4 4.52 -6.16 -14.39
N ASP A 5 4.36 -6.54 -13.12
CA ASP A 5 4.78 -7.84 -12.59
C ASP A 5 3.60 -8.47 -11.83
N LEU A 6 3.10 -9.62 -12.31
CA LEU A 6 1.94 -10.32 -11.75
C LEU A 6 2.35 -11.68 -11.21
N MET A 7 1.94 -11.96 -9.98
CA MET A 7 2.17 -13.24 -9.34
C MET A 7 0.90 -14.11 -9.34
N LEU A 8 1.08 -15.37 -9.73
CA LEU A 8 0.05 -16.40 -9.58
C LEU A 8 0.28 -17.16 -8.29
N PHE A 9 -0.56 -16.91 -7.28
CA PHE A 9 -0.54 -17.65 -6.03
C PHE A 9 -1.50 -18.83 -6.12
N ASP A 10 -0.95 -20.04 -6.22
CA ASP A 10 -1.72 -21.28 -6.17
C ASP A 10 -2.03 -21.71 -4.71
N LYS A 11 -1.23 -21.24 -3.75
CA LYS A 11 -1.38 -21.50 -2.32
C LYS A 11 -1.65 -20.22 -1.54
N VAL A 12 -2.70 -20.22 -0.74
CA VAL A 12 -3.14 -19.06 0.04
C VAL A 12 -3.47 -19.48 1.47
N ILE A 13 -2.97 -18.70 2.43
CA ILE A 13 -3.38 -18.75 3.84
C ILE A 13 -4.18 -17.47 4.11
N ALA A 14 -5.50 -17.61 4.24
CA ALA A 14 -6.40 -16.49 4.49
C ALA A 14 -6.78 -16.41 5.97
N PHE A 15 -6.54 -15.26 6.58
CA PHE A 15 -6.92 -14.97 7.97
C PHE A 15 -8.19 -14.14 7.98
N ASP A 16 -9.31 -14.76 8.39
CA ASP A 16 -10.56 -14.06 8.65
C ASP A 16 -10.55 -13.55 10.09
N ASN A 17 -10.17 -12.28 10.26
CA ASN A 17 -10.12 -11.63 11.57
C ASN A 17 -11.50 -11.48 12.22
N LEU A 18 -12.59 -11.47 11.44
CA LEU A 18 -13.94 -11.35 12.00
C LEU A 18 -14.39 -12.68 12.60
N LYS A 19 -14.20 -13.78 11.86
CA LYS A 19 -14.58 -15.12 12.30
C LYS A 19 -13.51 -15.83 13.15
N GLN A 20 -12.33 -15.21 13.28
CA GLN A 20 -11.16 -15.81 13.94
C GLN A 20 -10.81 -17.19 13.35
N LYS A 21 -10.77 -17.26 12.02
CA LYS A 21 -10.47 -18.50 11.28
C LYS A 21 -9.28 -18.32 10.34
N ILE A 22 -8.49 -19.39 10.24
CA ILE A 22 -7.45 -19.53 9.22
C ILE A 22 -7.97 -20.51 8.17
N ILE A 23 -7.97 -20.10 6.91
CA ILE A 23 -8.43 -20.89 5.77
C ILE A 23 -7.22 -21.18 4.88
N PHE A 24 -6.93 -22.46 4.67
CA PHE A 24 -5.90 -22.92 3.75
C PHE A 24 -6.53 -23.25 2.40
N ILE A 25 -5.99 -22.66 1.33
CA ILE A 25 -6.50 -22.83 -0.04
C ILE A 25 -5.34 -23.28 -0.91
N ALA A 26 -5.54 -24.35 -1.69
CA ALA A 26 -4.61 -24.83 -2.69
C ALA A 26 -5.36 -25.03 -4.00
N ASN A 27 -5.01 -24.25 -5.02
CA ASN A 27 -5.56 -24.33 -6.36
C ASN A 27 -4.79 -25.37 -7.17
N VAL A 28 -5.49 -26.23 -7.92
CA VAL A 28 -4.89 -27.30 -8.71
C VAL A 28 -5.35 -27.25 -10.16
N ARG A 29 -4.44 -27.64 -11.06
CA ARG A 29 -4.79 -27.90 -12.46
C ARG A 29 -5.63 -29.16 -12.59
N THR A 30 -6.54 -29.16 -13.57
CA THR A 30 -7.50 -30.26 -13.82
C THR A 30 -7.02 -31.29 -14.84
N ASP A 31 -5.83 -31.11 -15.40
CA ASP A 31 -5.24 -32.01 -16.41
C ASP A 31 -4.91 -33.41 -15.89
N ASN A 32 -4.51 -33.53 -14.62
CA ASN A 32 -4.32 -34.81 -13.94
C ASN A 32 -4.88 -34.74 -12.51
N LEU A 33 -6.22 -34.70 -12.44
CA LEU A 33 -6.94 -34.34 -11.23
C LEU A 33 -6.59 -35.24 -10.03
N GLU A 34 -6.52 -36.55 -10.20
CA GLU A 34 -6.28 -37.46 -9.08
C GLU A 34 -4.89 -37.22 -8.46
N VAL A 35 -3.86 -37.07 -9.29
CA VAL A 35 -2.49 -36.80 -8.83
C VAL A 35 -2.39 -35.41 -8.22
N ASN A 36 -2.95 -34.39 -8.88
CA ASN A 36 -2.87 -33.01 -8.42
C ASN A 36 -3.65 -32.80 -7.12
N TYR A 37 -4.80 -33.47 -6.97
CA TYR A 37 -5.58 -33.43 -5.73
C TYR A 37 -4.80 -34.03 -4.55
N LYS A 38 -4.17 -35.19 -4.73
CA LYS A 38 -3.32 -35.80 -3.70
C LYS A 38 -2.17 -34.87 -3.29
N LYS A 39 -1.54 -34.19 -4.25
CA LYS A 39 -0.50 -33.17 -3.98
C LYS A 39 -1.05 -32.00 -3.18
N ALA A 40 -2.19 -31.43 -3.56
CA ALA A 40 -2.79 -30.33 -2.83
C ALA A 40 -3.21 -30.71 -1.41
N ALA A 41 -3.73 -31.92 -1.20
CA ALA A 41 -4.04 -32.40 0.15
C ALA A 41 -2.80 -32.41 1.06
N ASN A 42 -1.64 -32.83 0.53
CA ASN A 42 -0.37 -32.77 1.25
C ASN A 42 0.09 -31.32 1.48
N GLU A 43 -0.03 -30.43 0.50
CA GLU A 43 0.32 -29.01 0.66
C GLU A 43 -0.54 -28.32 1.74
N LEU A 44 -1.84 -28.63 1.80
CA LEU A 44 -2.73 -28.14 2.85
C LEU A 44 -2.27 -28.60 4.24
N LEU A 45 -1.85 -29.87 4.36
CA LEU A 45 -1.30 -30.39 5.61
C LEU A 45 0.02 -29.72 5.99
N ASN A 46 0.89 -29.46 5.00
CA ASN A 46 2.14 -28.75 5.20
C ASN A 46 1.91 -27.31 5.68
N MET A 47 0.99 -26.57 5.05
CA MET A 47 0.63 -25.21 5.49
C MET A 47 0.03 -25.22 6.90
N LYS A 48 -0.82 -26.20 7.22
CA LYS A 48 -1.34 -26.36 8.59
C LYS A 48 -0.22 -26.59 9.60
N ASN A 49 0.69 -27.52 9.31
CA ASN A 49 1.79 -27.85 10.22
C ASN A 49 2.75 -26.65 10.38
N LEU A 50 3.02 -25.89 9.31
CA LEU A 50 3.81 -24.66 9.38
C LEU A 50 3.23 -23.66 10.39
N ILE A 51 1.90 -23.47 10.40
CA ILE A 51 1.25 -22.54 11.33
C ILE A 51 1.18 -23.10 12.76
N MET A 52 0.94 -24.40 12.91
CA MET A 52 0.69 -25.02 14.23
C MET A 52 1.98 -25.35 14.98
N THR A 53 3.01 -25.80 14.28
CA THR A 53 4.25 -26.35 14.86
C THR A 53 5.51 -25.83 14.18
N GLY A 54 5.38 -24.95 13.18
CA GLY A 54 6.53 -24.40 12.49
C GLY A 54 7.32 -23.46 13.39
N GLU A 55 8.63 -23.42 13.17
CA GLU A 55 9.51 -22.48 13.83
C GLU A 55 9.39 -21.11 13.16
N LYS A 56 9.52 -20.06 13.97
CA LYS A 56 9.51 -18.70 13.47
C LYS A 56 10.76 -18.47 12.63
N ALA A 57 10.59 -17.95 11.42
CA ALA A 57 11.71 -17.57 10.57
C ALA A 57 12.60 -16.51 11.28
N GLU A 58 13.91 -16.71 11.20
CA GLU A 58 14.88 -15.68 11.59
C GLU A 58 14.95 -14.63 10.47
N ILE A 59 14.64 -13.38 10.82
CA ILE A 59 14.61 -12.27 9.88
C ILE A 59 15.78 -11.36 10.22
N GLN A 60 16.65 -11.12 9.26
CA GLN A 60 17.75 -10.19 9.45
C GLN A 60 17.19 -8.77 9.63
N PRO A 61 17.48 -8.09 10.74
CA PRO A 61 16.91 -6.79 11.03
C PRO A 61 17.43 -5.75 10.03
N LEU A 62 16.55 -4.83 9.66
CA LEU A 62 16.92 -3.73 8.77
C LEU A 62 17.98 -2.83 9.41
N ARG A 63 19.04 -2.52 8.66
CA ARG A 63 20.06 -1.54 9.03
C ARG A 63 20.34 -0.61 7.87
N LEU A 64 20.19 0.69 8.11
CA LEU A 64 20.58 1.71 7.14
C LEU A 64 22.11 1.81 7.06
N LYS A 65 22.64 1.85 5.84
CA LYS A 65 24.07 2.05 5.55
C LYS A 65 24.42 3.51 5.31
N GLU A 66 23.40 4.33 5.05
CA GLU A 66 23.52 5.77 4.87
C GLU A 66 22.23 6.45 5.31
N GLU A 67 22.31 7.77 5.50
CA GLU A 67 21.13 8.59 5.74
C GLU A 67 20.28 8.73 4.48
N PHE A 68 18.98 8.98 4.68
CA PHE A 68 18.08 9.30 3.58
C PHE A 68 18.49 10.59 2.87
N LYS A 69 18.56 10.51 1.55
CA LYS A 69 18.85 11.65 0.68
C LYS A 69 17.67 11.87 -0.25
N PRO A 70 17.22 13.12 -0.43
CA PRO A 70 16.22 13.43 -1.44
C PRO A 70 16.84 13.39 -2.84
N LEU A 71 16.02 13.09 -3.84
CA LEU A 71 16.43 13.17 -5.25
C LEU A 71 16.71 14.62 -5.68
N PHE A 72 15.89 15.56 -5.19
CA PHE A 72 16.05 16.99 -5.42
C PHE A 72 16.29 17.72 -4.10
N SER A 73 17.17 18.71 -4.11
CA SER A 73 17.29 19.65 -2.99
C SER A 73 15.98 20.44 -2.80
N LYS A 74 15.86 21.11 -1.66
CA LYS A 74 14.70 21.96 -1.36
C LYS A 74 14.54 23.05 -2.42
N ASP A 75 15.63 23.71 -2.81
CA ASP A 75 15.58 24.83 -3.75
C ASP A 75 15.17 24.36 -5.15
N GLU A 76 15.75 23.26 -5.63
CA GLU A 76 15.35 22.64 -6.91
C GLU A 76 13.87 22.22 -6.90
N PHE A 77 13.38 21.62 -5.81
CA PHE A 77 11.98 21.23 -5.71
C PHE A 77 11.05 22.46 -5.66
N CYS A 78 11.45 23.54 -4.99
CA CYS A 78 10.71 24.80 -5.00
C CYS A 78 10.65 25.41 -6.41
N GLU A 79 11.74 25.38 -7.17
CA GLU A 79 11.74 25.84 -8.57
C GLU A 79 10.78 25.02 -9.44
N MET A 80 10.72 23.71 -9.23
CA MET A 80 9.72 22.85 -9.92
C MET A 80 8.29 23.24 -9.57
N VAL A 81 8.01 23.59 -8.31
CA VAL A 81 6.69 24.05 -7.86
C VAL A 81 6.33 25.40 -8.50
N GLU A 82 7.25 26.35 -8.55
CA GLU A 82 7.00 27.65 -9.21
C GLU A 82 6.76 27.50 -10.71
N LYS A 83 7.49 26.60 -11.37
CA LYS A 83 7.23 26.25 -12.77
C LYS A 83 5.85 25.62 -12.97
N ALA A 84 5.43 24.73 -12.09
CA ALA A 84 4.08 24.14 -12.12
C ALA A 84 3.00 25.22 -11.94
N LYS A 85 3.18 26.15 -11.01
CA LYS A 85 2.26 27.29 -10.81
C LYS A 85 2.17 28.18 -12.04
N HIS A 86 3.29 28.42 -12.72
CA HIS A 86 3.29 29.18 -13.96
C HIS A 86 2.44 28.48 -15.04
N TYR A 87 2.61 27.18 -15.25
CA TYR A 87 1.76 26.42 -16.19
C TYR A 87 0.27 26.42 -15.80
N ILE A 88 -0.04 26.41 -14.51
CA ILE A 88 -1.43 26.57 -14.05
C ILE A 88 -1.98 27.95 -14.42
N TYR A 89 -1.18 29.00 -14.23
CA TYR A 89 -1.59 30.37 -14.54
C TYR A 89 -1.80 30.60 -16.05
N GLU A 90 -0.93 30.05 -16.88
CA GLU A 90 -1.07 30.12 -18.34
C GLU A 90 -2.24 29.26 -18.87
N GLY A 91 -2.81 28.39 -18.02
CA GLY A 91 -3.93 27.51 -18.37
C GLY A 91 -3.51 26.22 -19.07
N ASP A 92 -2.22 25.85 -19.05
CA ASP A 92 -1.71 24.62 -19.67
C ASP A 92 -2.17 23.36 -18.91
N ILE A 93 -2.26 23.46 -17.59
CA ILE A 93 -2.71 22.39 -16.68
C ILE A 93 -3.57 22.99 -15.57
N PHE A 94 -4.47 22.18 -14.98
CA PHE A 94 -5.20 22.60 -13.79
C PHE A 94 -4.48 22.19 -12.49
N GLN A 95 -3.80 21.04 -12.51
CA GLN A 95 -3.09 20.47 -11.36
C GLN A 95 -1.92 19.58 -11.83
N VAL A 96 -0.88 19.50 -11.01
CA VAL A 96 0.17 18.48 -11.10
C VAL A 96 0.57 18.00 -9.71
N VAL A 97 0.82 16.69 -9.57
CA VAL A 97 1.29 16.08 -8.32
C VAL A 97 2.79 15.81 -8.45
N LEU A 98 3.61 16.70 -7.89
CA LEU A 98 5.07 16.52 -7.86
C LEU A 98 5.48 15.61 -6.69
N SER A 99 6.48 14.78 -6.90
CA SER A 99 7.04 13.90 -5.85
C SER A 99 8.56 14.00 -5.79
N ASN A 100 9.13 13.96 -4.58
CA ASN A 100 10.58 13.91 -4.36
C ASN A 100 10.93 12.63 -3.60
N ARG A 101 11.53 11.65 -4.30
CA ARG A 101 11.88 10.36 -3.69
C ARG A 101 12.99 10.56 -2.67
N MET A 102 12.84 9.94 -1.50
CA MET A 102 13.90 9.77 -0.51
C MET A 102 14.53 8.39 -0.70
N GLU A 103 15.86 8.31 -0.70
CA GLU A 103 16.60 7.06 -0.89
C GLU A 103 17.72 6.88 0.15
N ALA A 104 17.93 5.64 0.57
CA ALA A 104 19.05 5.23 1.41
C ALA A 104 19.40 3.76 1.12
N LYS A 105 20.69 3.44 1.06
CA LYS A 105 21.17 2.05 1.11
C LYS A 105 20.87 1.42 2.46
N TYR A 106 20.43 0.16 2.44
CA TYR A 106 20.18 -0.64 3.63
C TYR A 106 20.65 -2.09 3.45
N GLU A 107 20.67 -2.85 4.53
CA GLU A 107 20.78 -4.31 4.56
C GLU A 107 19.74 -4.91 5.50
N GLY A 108 19.56 -6.23 5.44
CA GLY A 108 18.51 -6.94 6.16
C GLY A 108 17.17 -6.89 5.41
N SER A 109 16.07 -7.15 6.11
CA SER A 109 14.72 -7.22 5.54
C SER A 109 13.84 -6.04 5.94
N MET A 110 13.04 -5.56 4.99
CA MET A 110 11.99 -4.55 5.21
C MET A 110 10.81 -5.06 6.05
N PHE A 111 10.78 -6.35 6.44
CA PHE A 111 9.66 -6.91 7.18
C PHE A 111 9.41 -6.22 8.52
N ASP A 112 10.47 -5.85 9.26
CA ASP A 112 10.31 -5.10 10.50
C ASP A 112 9.83 -3.67 10.26
N ALA A 113 10.30 -3.02 9.18
CA ALA A 113 9.79 -1.71 8.77
C ALA A 113 8.29 -1.78 8.45
N TYR A 114 7.84 -2.84 7.77
CA TYR A 114 6.41 -3.09 7.54
C TYR A 114 5.63 -3.26 8.85
N ARG A 115 6.16 -4.01 9.83
CA ARG A 115 5.51 -4.20 11.14
C ARG A 115 5.32 -2.88 11.89
N VAL A 116 6.34 -2.03 11.85
CA VAL A 116 6.28 -0.68 12.42
C VAL A 116 5.25 0.17 11.67
N LEU A 117 5.29 0.18 10.33
CA LEU A 117 4.34 0.92 9.49
C LEU A 117 2.88 0.53 9.77
N ARG A 118 2.60 -0.78 9.86
CA ARG A 118 1.28 -1.33 10.18
C ARG A 118 0.74 -0.88 11.54
N THR A 119 1.64 -0.64 12.50
CA THR A 119 1.26 -0.20 13.85
C THR A 119 1.03 1.30 13.90
N LEU A 120 1.87 2.08 13.22
CA LEU A 120 1.82 3.55 13.24
C LEU A 120 0.72 4.12 12.32
N ASN A 121 0.56 3.56 11.12
CA ASN A 121 -0.35 4.05 10.09
C ASN A 121 -1.18 2.89 9.53
N PRO A 122 -2.14 2.36 10.30
CA PRO A 122 -3.04 1.33 9.78
C PRO A 122 -3.90 1.92 8.66
N SER A 123 -3.77 1.34 7.46
CA SER A 123 -4.51 1.76 6.27
C SER A 123 -5.39 0.63 5.74
N PRO A 124 -6.43 0.91 4.94
CA PRO A 124 -7.28 -0.12 4.33
C PRO A 124 -6.52 -1.13 3.48
N TYR A 125 -5.42 -0.70 2.83
CA TYR A 125 -4.58 -1.56 2.00
C TYR A 125 -3.15 -1.57 2.54
N MET A 126 -2.83 -2.58 3.33
CA MET A 126 -1.46 -2.85 3.77
C MET A 126 -0.90 -4.05 3.02
N PHE A 127 0.34 -3.95 2.59
CA PHE A 127 1.01 -5.04 1.88
C PHE A 127 2.48 -5.11 2.24
N TYR A 128 2.97 -6.35 2.29
CA TYR A 128 4.38 -6.68 2.27
C TYR A 128 4.57 -7.73 1.19
N PHE A 129 5.50 -7.45 0.29
CA PHE A 129 5.82 -8.26 -0.87
C PHE A 129 7.31 -8.57 -0.81
N SER A 130 7.66 -9.84 -0.99
CA SER A 130 9.04 -10.28 -1.04
C SER A 130 9.21 -11.30 -2.16
N SER A 131 10.17 -11.03 -3.02
CA SER A 131 10.55 -11.85 -4.16
C SER A 131 12.07 -11.82 -4.30
N ASN A 132 12.61 -12.59 -5.25
CA ASN A 132 14.06 -12.63 -5.48
C ASN A 132 14.63 -11.28 -5.95
N ASP A 133 13.81 -10.46 -6.63
CA ASP A 133 14.26 -9.22 -7.28
C ASP A 133 13.85 -7.96 -6.51
N ILE A 134 12.75 -8.02 -5.75
CA ILE A 134 12.20 -6.87 -5.05
C ILE A 134 11.53 -7.25 -3.73
N GLU A 135 11.77 -6.41 -2.72
CA GLU A 135 11.07 -6.40 -1.44
C GLU A 135 10.36 -5.04 -1.32
N MET A 136 9.07 -5.05 -0.99
CA MET A 136 8.24 -3.85 -0.91
C MET A 136 7.30 -3.92 0.28
N ALA A 137 7.17 -2.80 1.00
CA ALA A 137 6.23 -2.64 2.09
C ALA A 137 5.44 -1.34 1.89
N GLY A 138 4.14 -1.36 2.17
CA GLY A 138 3.30 -0.18 2.02
C GLY A 138 2.00 -0.24 2.79
N ALA A 139 1.44 0.95 3.01
CA ALA A 139 0.15 1.18 3.64
C ALA A 139 -0.59 2.28 2.86
N SER A 140 -1.40 1.89 1.87
CA SER A 140 -2.15 2.83 1.03
C SER A 140 -3.50 3.18 1.65
N PRO A 141 -3.81 4.47 1.83
CA PRO A 141 -5.12 4.92 2.29
C PRO A 141 -6.18 4.88 1.18
N GLU A 142 -5.77 4.91 -0.09
CA GLU A 142 -6.65 5.17 -1.23
C GLU A 142 -6.86 3.94 -2.12
N THR A 143 -8.07 3.84 -2.68
CA THR A 143 -8.44 2.80 -3.64
C THR A 143 -8.39 3.39 -5.04
N LEU A 144 -7.45 2.93 -5.89
CA LEU A 144 -7.42 3.33 -7.30
C LEU A 144 -8.71 2.89 -8.02
N VAL A 145 -9.03 1.61 -7.95
CA VAL A 145 -10.25 1.04 -8.52
C VAL A 145 -10.60 -0.26 -7.82
N LYS A 146 -11.89 -0.54 -7.65
CA LYS A 146 -12.40 -1.78 -7.09
C LYS A 146 -13.54 -2.31 -7.93
N LEU A 147 -13.42 -3.55 -8.40
CA LEU A 147 -14.50 -4.27 -9.08
C LEU A 147 -15.17 -5.22 -8.08
N ASN A 148 -16.48 -5.07 -7.89
CA ASN A 148 -17.31 -6.00 -7.11
C ASN A 148 -18.44 -6.55 -7.99
N GLY A 149 -18.30 -7.81 -8.40
CA GLY A 149 -19.16 -8.41 -9.42
C GLY A 149 -19.02 -7.64 -10.73
N THR A 150 -20.07 -6.95 -11.13
CA THR A 150 -20.11 -6.11 -12.33
C THR A 150 -20.02 -4.61 -12.04
N LYS A 151 -19.92 -4.21 -10.77
CA LYS A 151 -19.88 -2.79 -10.36
C LYS A 151 -18.45 -2.35 -10.11
N LEU A 152 -18.04 -1.27 -10.78
CA LEU A 152 -16.75 -0.61 -10.62
C LEU A 152 -16.87 0.58 -9.66
N PHE A 153 -15.92 0.73 -8.75
CA PHE A 153 -15.85 1.81 -7.77
C PHE A 153 -14.48 2.47 -7.85
N THR A 154 -14.44 3.79 -7.68
CA THR A 154 -13.24 4.57 -7.38
C THR A 154 -13.55 5.46 -6.18
N TYR A 155 -12.53 5.77 -5.39
CA TYR A 155 -12.67 6.58 -4.17
C TYR A 155 -11.58 7.66 -4.18
N PRO A 156 -11.68 8.65 -5.09
CA PRO A 156 -10.68 9.71 -5.18
C PRO A 156 -10.62 10.48 -3.86
N LEU A 157 -9.43 10.71 -3.34
CA LEU A 157 -9.19 11.48 -2.14
C LEU A 157 -8.45 12.78 -2.48
N ALA A 158 -9.06 13.90 -2.11
CA ALA A 158 -8.44 15.23 -2.10
C ALA A 158 -8.98 16.01 -0.90
N GLY A 159 -8.18 16.94 -0.38
CA GLY A 159 -8.42 17.50 0.95
C GLY A 159 -7.78 16.66 2.03
N THR A 160 -6.83 17.23 2.77
CA THR A 160 -6.25 16.59 3.95
C THR A 160 -6.10 17.59 5.07
N ARG A 161 -6.51 17.17 6.27
CA ARG A 161 -6.26 17.87 7.54
C ARG A 161 -5.74 16.89 8.57
N LYS A 162 -4.97 17.39 9.54
CA LYS A 162 -4.61 16.60 10.72
C LYS A 162 -5.85 16.42 11.59
N ARG A 163 -5.95 15.29 12.30
CA ARG A 163 -7.00 15.07 13.30
C ARG A 163 -6.89 16.06 14.45
N GLY A 164 -8.03 16.44 15.01
CA GLY A 164 -8.14 17.23 16.23
C GLY A 164 -7.62 16.46 17.45
N LYS A 165 -7.33 17.18 18.53
CA LYS A 165 -6.92 16.57 19.80
C LYS A 165 -8.09 15.99 20.59
N ASP A 166 -9.29 16.51 20.33
CA ASP A 166 -10.56 16.08 20.89
C ASP A 166 -11.68 16.19 19.83
N ASP A 167 -12.84 15.63 20.16
CA ASP A 167 -13.98 15.56 19.23
C ASP A 167 -14.49 16.95 18.80
N ALA A 168 -14.39 17.95 19.69
CA ALA A 168 -14.86 19.30 19.39
C ALA A 168 -13.92 20.05 18.44
N GLU A 169 -12.61 19.84 18.56
CA GLU A 169 -11.61 20.34 17.61
C GLU A 169 -11.71 19.61 16.28
N ASP A 170 -11.92 18.28 16.30
CA ASP A 170 -12.03 17.47 15.08
C ASP A 170 -13.25 17.88 14.24
N GLU A 171 -14.40 18.14 14.87
CA GLU A 171 -15.61 18.61 14.18
C GLU A 171 -15.36 19.96 13.48
N LYS A 172 -14.68 20.89 14.15
CA LYS A 172 -14.32 22.18 13.56
C LYS A 172 -13.36 22.03 12.38
N ILE A 173 -12.44 21.08 12.45
CA ILE A 173 -11.51 20.78 11.36
C ILE A 173 -12.28 20.21 10.16
N ILE A 174 -13.27 19.34 10.40
CA ILE A 174 -14.15 18.79 9.37
C ILE A 174 -14.96 19.91 8.71
N GLU A 175 -15.65 20.73 9.50
CA GLU A 175 -16.41 21.89 9.00
C GLU A 175 -15.52 22.82 8.18
N GLY A 176 -14.29 23.09 8.64
CA GLY A 176 -13.33 23.93 7.94
C GLY A 176 -12.84 23.33 6.63
N LEU A 177 -12.64 22.01 6.55
CA LEU A 177 -12.25 21.35 5.29
C LEU A 177 -13.41 21.36 4.28
N LEU A 178 -14.65 21.12 4.74
CA LEU A 178 -15.83 21.12 3.89
C LEU A 178 -16.18 22.52 3.34
N ALA A 179 -15.76 23.58 4.05
CA ALA A 179 -15.96 24.96 3.63
C ALA A 179 -14.78 25.54 2.82
N ASP A 180 -13.66 24.81 2.69
CA ASP A 180 -12.50 25.28 1.95
C ASP A 180 -12.76 25.20 0.45
N GLU A 181 -13.02 26.36 -0.18
CA GLU A 181 -13.33 26.47 -1.61
C GLU A 181 -12.23 25.88 -2.50
N LYS A 182 -10.96 26.00 -2.08
CA LYS A 182 -9.83 25.48 -2.84
C LYS A 182 -9.83 23.96 -2.81
N GLU A 183 -9.93 23.36 -1.63
CA GLU A 183 -9.92 21.90 -1.47
C GLU A 183 -11.15 21.27 -2.14
N CYS A 184 -12.32 21.92 -2.06
CA CYS A 184 -13.52 21.49 -2.76
C CYS A 184 -13.35 21.54 -4.29
N ALA A 185 -12.73 22.60 -4.82
CA ALA A 185 -12.45 22.72 -6.24
C ALA A 185 -11.46 21.65 -6.74
N GLU A 186 -10.39 21.40 -5.97
CA GLU A 186 -9.43 20.32 -6.27
C GLU A 186 -10.12 18.94 -6.25
N HIS A 187 -10.98 18.66 -5.26
CA HIS A 187 -11.71 17.40 -5.19
C HIS A 187 -12.70 17.22 -6.35
N ASN A 188 -13.47 18.25 -6.68
CA ASN A 188 -14.41 18.23 -7.80
C ASN A 188 -13.72 18.05 -9.16
N MET A 189 -12.44 18.36 -9.27
CA MET A 189 -11.68 18.10 -10.49
C MET A 189 -11.32 16.61 -10.65
N LEU A 190 -11.23 15.85 -9.55
CA LEU A 190 -10.91 14.42 -9.56
C LEU A 190 -12.13 13.50 -9.72
N VAL A 191 -13.33 14.03 -9.52
CA VAL A 191 -14.63 13.32 -9.58
C VAL A 191 -15.37 13.65 -10.86
#